data_AF-A0A2C9L7L5-F1
#
_entry.id   AF-A0A2C9L7L5-F1
#
_cell.length_a   1.000
_cell.length_b   1.000
_cell.length_c   1.000
_cell.angle_alpha   90.00
_cell.angle_beta   90.00
_cell.angle_gamma   90.00
#
_symmetry.space_group_name_H-M   'P 1'
#
loop_
_entity.id
_entity.type
_entity.pdbx_description
1 polymer ?
#
loop_
_entity_poly.entity_id
_entity_poly.type
_entity_poly.pdbx_seq_one_letter_code
_entity_poly.pdbx_strand_id
1 'polypeptide(L)'
;MTAECVLAGLFPPSKENHDPDKKFFTSLSNQWQPIPVHSVPLKFDILLRPSHSCPFIQHLRTEREANQLLNRTSLFDKQHMLELSQRTGMEMNFTSLFDFVDNIFCLKQHNLPPPVWLSQEMQNRLIKYKLKRELVSPKDAKYLMGTLFTTLLNNMQNKILHTTDPVKINLFSAVSLSFFQHLNF
;
A
#
# COMPACT_ATOMS: atom_id res chain seq x y z
N MET A 1 10.23 6.95 1.62
CA MET A 1 9.55 7.95 2.46
C MET A 1 8.89 7.33 3.70
N THR A 2 7.78 6.58 3.63
CA THR A 2 7.10 6.08 4.86
C THR A 2 8.03 5.33 5.82
N ALA A 3 8.87 4.42 5.30
CA ALA A 3 9.87 3.71 6.11
C ALA A 3 10.82 4.66 6.84
N GLU A 4 11.34 5.68 6.16
CA GLU A 4 12.29 6.64 6.71
C GLU A 4 11.67 7.47 7.83
N CYS A 5 10.40 7.89 7.67
CA CYS A 5 9.67 8.60 8.70
C CYS A 5 9.45 7.72 9.95
N VAL A 6 9.09 6.44 9.76
CA VAL A 6 8.95 5.49 10.86
C VAL A 6 10.30 5.29 11.57
N LEU A 7 11.38 5.14 10.82
CA LEU A 7 12.73 4.94 11.37
C LEU A 7 13.25 6.17 12.11
N ALA A 8 12.95 7.37 11.64
CA ALA A 8 13.28 8.62 12.34
C ALA A 8 12.61 8.69 13.72
N GLY A 9 11.39 8.18 13.86
CA GLY A 9 10.69 8.09 15.15
C GLY A 9 11.12 6.91 16.01
N LEU A 10 11.43 5.75 15.41
CA LEU A 10 11.84 4.53 16.13
C LEU A 10 13.25 4.64 16.71
N PHE A 11 14.12 5.38 16.02
CA PHE A 11 15.52 5.55 16.38
C PHE A 11 15.86 7.05 16.40
N PRO A 12 15.33 7.81 17.36
CA PRO A 12 15.76 9.19 17.55
C PRO A 12 17.25 9.22 17.90
N PRO A 13 17.96 10.32 17.59
CA PRO A 13 19.36 10.45 17.95
C PRO A 13 19.55 10.37 19.47
N SER A 14 20.39 9.45 19.93
CA SER A 14 20.80 9.37 21.34
C SER A 14 22.04 10.23 21.58
N LYS A 15 22.11 10.89 22.75
CA LYS A 15 23.29 11.63 23.20
C LYS A 15 24.53 10.74 23.35
N GLU A 16 24.34 9.42 23.52
CA GLU A 16 25.42 8.44 23.69
C GLU A 16 26.03 7.97 22.37
N ASN A 17 25.32 8.18 21.24
CA ASN A 17 25.82 7.85 19.90
C ASN A 17 26.64 9.01 19.28
N HIS A 18 26.99 10.03 20.08
CA HIS A 18 27.93 11.09 19.71
C HIS A 18 29.34 10.51 19.70
N ASP A 19 29.62 9.74 18.65
CA ASP A 19 30.97 9.39 18.27
C ASP A 19 31.70 10.69 17.90
N PRO A 20 32.72 11.14 18.66
CA PRO A 20 33.41 12.39 18.42
C PRO A 20 34.10 12.46 17.06
N ASP A 21 34.28 11.31 16.39
CA ASP A 21 34.85 11.22 15.04
C ASP A 21 33.78 11.30 13.93
N LYS A 22 32.48 11.17 14.25
CA LYS A 22 31.37 11.41 13.32
C LYS A 22 31.00 12.88 13.23
N LYS A 23 31.97 13.72 12.88
CA LYS A 23 31.81 15.17 12.63
C LYS A 23 31.01 15.52 11.37
N PHE A 24 30.53 14.53 10.61
CA PHE A 24 29.98 14.75 9.27
C PHE A 24 28.67 15.56 9.22
N PHE A 25 27.91 15.68 10.32
CA PHE A 25 26.60 16.35 10.30
C PHE A 25 26.26 17.04 11.64
N THR A 26 27.13 17.90 12.17
CA THR A 26 27.00 18.44 13.54
C THR A 26 25.68 19.15 13.89
N SER A 27 24.94 19.67 12.91
CA SER A 27 23.59 20.24 13.13
C SER A 27 22.46 19.22 12.97
N LEU A 28 22.55 18.32 11.99
CA LEU A 28 21.48 17.35 11.66
C LEU A 28 21.55 16.09 12.54
N SER A 29 22.74 15.66 12.95
CA SER A 29 22.96 14.46 13.78
C SER A 29 22.35 14.55 15.17
N ASN A 30 22.08 15.77 15.66
CA ASN A 30 21.40 16.01 16.93
C ASN A 30 19.88 15.81 16.85
N GLN A 31 19.31 15.74 15.64
CA GLN A 31 17.85 15.65 15.41
C GLN A 31 17.44 14.42 14.60
N TRP A 32 18.37 13.82 13.86
CA TRP A 32 18.11 12.69 12.97
C TRP A 32 19.37 11.85 12.77
N GLN A 33 19.20 10.54 12.56
CA GLN A 33 20.28 9.65 12.14
C GLN A 33 19.91 8.87 10.88
N PRO A 34 20.86 8.63 9.97
CA PRO A 34 20.60 7.84 8.78
C PRO A 34 20.42 6.37 9.16
N ILE A 35 19.33 5.77 8.69
CA ILE A 35 19.09 4.33 8.76
C ILE A 35 18.86 3.82 7.35
N PRO A 36 19.61 2.81 6.89
CA PRO A 36 19.50 2.32 5.52
C PRO A 36 18.13 1.71 5.26
N VAL A 37 17.48 2.16 4.18
CA VAL A 37 16.25 1.57 3.65
C VAL A 37 16.61 0.87 2.35
N HIS A 38 16.58 -0.47 2.38
CA HIS A 38 16.85 -1.29 1.22
C HIS A 38 15.62 -1.39 0.32
N SER A 39 15.84 -1.39 -0.99
CA SER A 39 14.80 -1.43 -2.02
C SER A 39 15.26 -2.31 -3.18
N VAL A 40 14.29 -2.91 -3.87
CA VAL A 40 14.49 -3.64 -5.11
C VAL A 40 13.59 -3.01 -6.18
N PRO A 41 14.06 -2.89 -7.44
CA PRO A 41 13.20 -2.42 -8.53
C PRO A 41 11.92 -3.26 -8.67
N LEU A 42 10.79 -2.63 -8.99
CA LEU A 42 9.46 -3.29 -9.03
C LEU A 42 9.42 -4.59 -9.85
N LYS A 43 10.14 -4.66 -10.97
CA LYS A 43 10.20 -5.84 -11.86
C LYS A 43 10.89 -7.06 -11.24
N PHE A 44 11.60 -6.87 -10.13
CA PHE A 44 12.34 -7.91 -9.41
C PHE A 44 11.84 -8.08 -7.98
N ASP A 45 10.83 -7.32 -7.58
CA ASP A 45 10.25 -7.40 -6.24
C ASP A 45 9.23 -8.54 -6.18
N ILE A 46 9.72 -9.74 -5.87
CA ILE A 46 8.91 -10.95 -5.65
C ILE A 46 8.34 -11.05 -4.23
N LEU A 47 8.77 -10.16 -3.33
CA LEU A 47 8.47 -10.24 -1.91
C LEU A 47 7.29 -9.32 -1.55
N LEU A 48 7.38 -8.04 -1.89
CA LEU A 48 6.39 -7.02 -1.55
C LEU A 48 5.51 -6.63 -2.75
N ARG A 49 5.94 -6.91 -3.99
CA ARG A 49 5.20 -6.57 -5.22
C ARG A 49 5.19 -7.69 -6.29
N PRO A 50 4.84 -8.93 -5.93
CA PRO A 50 5.01 -10.10 -6.81
C PRO A 50 4.19 -10.03 -8.12
N SER A 51 3.11 -9.25 -8.16
CA SER A 51 2.31 -9.05 -9.37
C SER A 51 3.05 -8.31 -10.50
N HIS A 52 4.14 -7.60 -10.20
CA HIS A 52 4.98 -6.95 -11.21
C HIS A 52 6.16 -7.83 -11.68
N SER A 53 6.43 -8.93 -10.97
CA SER A 53 7.58 -9.80 -11.21
C SER A 53 7.20 -11.18 -11.72
N CYS A 54 5.92 -11.57 -11.61
CA CYS A 54 5.43 -12.89 -11.99
C CYS A 54 4.19 -12.80 -12.91
N PRO A 55 4.29 -13.25 -14.18
CA PRO A 55 3.18 -13.20 -15.13
C PRO A 55 1.92 -13.94 -14.67
N PHE A 56 2.08 -15.05 -13.96
CA PHE A 56 0.95 -15.81 -13.41
C PHE A 56 0.18 -15.02 -12.34
N ILE A 57 0.91 -14.35 -11.43
CA ILE A 57 0.30 -13.53 -10.39
C ILE A 57 -0.36 -12.28 -10.99
N GLN A 58 0.25 -11.73 -12.04
CA GLN A 58 -0.36 -10.67 -12.85
C GLN A 58 -1.68 -11.13 -13.46
N HIS A 59 -1.74 -12.31 -14.06
CA HIS A 59 -2.98 -12.87 -14.60
C HIS A 59 -4.05 -13.04 -13.52
N LEU A 60 -3.71 -13.62 -12.35
CA LEU A 60 -4.65 -13.76 -11.23
C LEU A 60 -5.21 -12.41 -10.76
N ARG A 61 -4.38 -11.36 -10.77
CA ARG A 61 -4.84 -10.00 -10.44
C ARG A 61 -5.83 -9.50 -11.49
N THR A 62 -5.51 -9.62 -12.78
CA THR A 62 -6.40 -9.16 -13.87
C THR A 62 -7.72 -9.92 -13.88
N GLU A 63 -7.69 -11.24 -13.69
CA GLU A 63 -8.90 -12.08 -13.60
C GLU A 63 -9.78 -11.67 -12.41
N ARG A 64 -9.16 -11.41 -11.25
CA ARG A 64 -9.86 -10.91 -10.08
C ARG A 64 -10.49 -9.55 -10.35
N GLU A 65 -9.72 -8.61 -10.91
CA GLU A 65 -10.21 -7.29 -11.27
C GLU A 65 -11.40 -7.41 -12.22
N ALA A 66 -11.34 -8.29 -13.23
CA ALA A 66 -12.44 -8.56 -14.16
C ALA A 66 -13.70 -9.15 -13.49
N ASN A 67 -13.54 -10.15 -12.63
CA ASN A 67 -14.65 -10.74 -11.87
C ASN A 67 -15.26 -9.74 -10.88
N GLN A 68 -14.46 -8.82 -10.34
CA GLN A 68 -14.92 -7.76 -9.45
C GLN A 68 -15.74 -6.69 -10.18
N LEU A 69 -15.50 -6.44 -11.47
CA LEU A 69 -16.35 -5.56 -12.29
C LEU A 69 -17.82 -5.99 -12.20
N LEU A 70 -18.09 -7.30 -12.22
CA LEU A 70 -19.44 -7.86 -12.17
C LEU A 70 -20.14 -7.66 -10.81
N ASN A 71 -19.40 -7.54 -9.71
CA ASN A 71 -19.95 -7.30 -8.38
C ASN A 71 -20.04 -5.80 -8.02
N ARG A 72 -19.21 -4.96 -8.65
CA ARG A 72 -19.11 -3.52 -8.43
C ARG A 72 -20.11 -2.71 -9.26
N THR A 73 -20.62 -3.25 -10.37
CA THR A 73 -21.76 -2.73 -11.15
C THR A 73 -22.99 -2.42 -10.29
N SER A 74 -23.16 -3.09 -9.13
CA SER A 74 -24.28 -2.81 -8.21
C SER A 74 -24.24 -1.43 -7.54
N LEU A 75 -23.08 -0.76 -7.47
CA LEU A 75 -22.94 0.56 -6.84
C LEU A 75 -22.94 1.72 -7.85
N PHE A 76 -22.50 1.44 -9.07
CA PHE A 76 -22.42 2.38 -10.19
C PHE A 76 -22.96 1.69 -11.43
N ASP A 77 -24.16 2.12 -11.85
CA ASP A 77 -24.71 1.73 -13.14
C ASP A 77 -24.05 2.52 -14.30
N LYS A 78 -24.43 2.17 -15.53
CA LYS A 78 -23.92 2.82 -16.74
C LYS A 78 -24.22 4.32 -16.79
N GLN A 79 -25.31 4.78 -16.20
CA GLN A 79 -25.70 6.19 -16.23
C GLN A 79 -24.73 7.03 -15.40
N HIS A 80 -24.39 6.58 -14.19
CA HIS A 80 -23.42 7.27 -13.36
C HIS A 80 -22.03 7.31 -14.00
N MET A 81 -21.61 6.20 -14.64
CA MET A 81 -20.34 6.15 -15.36
C MET A 81 -20.33 7.14 -16.54
N LEU A 82 -21.44 7.24 -17.28
CA LEU A 82 -21.59 8.20 -18.37
C LEU A 82 -21.55 9.64 -17.87
N GLU A 83 -22.27 9.94 -16.78
CA GLU A 83 -22.28 11.27 -16.16
C GLU A 83 -20.86 11.69 -15.74
N LEU A 84 -20.14 10.81 -15.04
CA LEU A 84 -18.76 11.06 -14.63
C LEU A 84 -17.84 11.24 -15.85
N SER A 85 -18.04 10.46 -16.91
CA SER A 85 -17.28 10.59 -18.15
C SER A 85 -17.49 11.96 -18.80
N GLN A 86 -18.74 12.42 -18.90
CA GLN A 86 -19.08 13.73 -19.44
C GLN A 86 -18.51 14.88 -18.60
N ARG A 87 -18.51 14.74 -17.27
CA ARG A 87 -18.02 15.78 -16.35
C ARG A 87 -16.49 15.86 -16.29
N THR A 88 -15.82 14.73 -16.43
CA THR A 88 -14.35 14.64 -16.32
C THR A 88 -13.63 14.74 -17.66
N GLY A 89 -14.33 14.48 -18.77
CA GLY A 89 -13.74 14.34 -20.10
C GLY A 89 -12.91 13.06 -20.29
N MET A 90 -12.94 12.14 -19.32
CA MET A 90 -12.20 10.89 -19.36
C MET A 90 -13.16 9.71 -19.57
N GLU A 91 -12.72 8.69 -20.32
CA GLU A 91 -13.47 7.45 -20.40
C GLU A 91 -13.57 6.78 -19.03
N MET A 92 -14.80 6.65 -18.51
CA MET A 92 -15.06 6.01 -17.23
C MET A 92 -15.23 4.50 -17.39
N ASN A 93 -14.28 3.76 -16.84
CA ASN A 93 -14.35 2.33 -16.56
C ASN A 93 -14.01 2.11 -15.08
N PHE A 94 -14.06 0.88 -14.59
CA PHE A 94 -13.85 0.64 -13.15
C PHE A 94 -12.45 0.99 -12.64
N THR A 95 -11.43 0.91 -13.51
CA THR A 95 -10.07 1.31 -13.17
C THR A 95 -9.99 2.83 -13.04
N SER A 96 -10.44 3.57 -14.05
CA SER A 96 -10.46 5.04 -14.00
C SER A 96 -11.42 5.59 -12.94
N LEU A 97 -12.51 4.87 -12.64
CA LEU A 97 -13.38 5.17 -11.50
C LEU A 97 -12.64 5.00 -10.18
N PHE A 98 -11.87 3.92 -9.99
CA PHE A 98 -11.11 3.73 -8.75
C PHE A 98 -10.11 4.86 -8.53
N ASP A 99 -9.41 5.29 -9.57
CA ASP A 99 -8.46 6.40 -9.52
C ASP A 99 -9.17 7.74 -9.25
N PHE A 100 -10.30 7.99 -9.92
CA PHE A 100 -11.12 9.18 -9.68
C PHE A 100 -11.62 9.22 -8.23
N VAL A 101 -12.15 8.10 -7.73
CA VAL A 101 -12.63 7.96 -6.36
C VAL A 101 -11.49 8.17 -5.34
N ASP A 102 -10.28 7.69 -5.62
CA ASP A 102 -9.11 7.91 -4.76
C ASP A 102 -8.80 9.40 -4.61
N ASN A 103 -8.86 10.15 -5.71
CA ASN A 103 -8.71 11.61 -5.67
C ASN A 103 -9.79 12.28 -4.82
N ILE A 104 -11.06 11.92 -5.02
CA ILE A 104 -12.18 12.48 -4.21
C ILE A 104 -12.01 12.14 -2.73
N PHE A 105 -11.55 10.92 -2.41
CA PHE A 105 -11.27 10.51 -1.04
C PHE A 105 -10.15 11.36 -0.43
N CYS A 106 -9.04 11.57 -1.14
CA CYS A 106 -7.93 12.41 -0.70
C CYS A 106 -8.37 13.87 -0.47
N LEU A 107 -9.14 14.46 -1.38
CA LEU A 107 -9.68 15.81 -1.20
C LEU A 107 -10.45 15.92 0.11
N LYS A 108 -11.34 14.95 0.38
CA LYS A 108 -12.09 14.90 1.64
C LYS A 108 -11.20 14.75 2.87
N GLN A 109 -10.20 13.87 2.85
CA GLN A 109 -9.27 13.69 3.98
C GLN A 109 -8.46 14.94 4.29
N HIS A 110 -8.18 15.76 3.28
CA HIS A 110 -7.42 17.00 3.41
C HIS A 110 -8.30 18.25 3.56
N ASN A 111 -9.61 18.10 3.77
CA ASN A 111 -10.58 19.20 3.85
C ASN A 111 -10.52 20.15 2.63
N LEU A 112 -10.18 19.62 1.47
CA LEU A 112 -10.14 20.36 0.21
C LEU A 112 -11.52 20.28 -0.48
N PRO A 113 -11.94 21.36 -1.17
CA PRO A 113 -13.22 21.37 -1.84
C PRO A 113 -13.21 20.39 -3.02
N PRO A 114 -14.26 19.54 -3.16
CA PRO A 114 -14.46 18.74 -4.36
C PRO A 114 -14.85 19.62 -5.56
N PRO A 115 -14.84 19.07 -6.78
CA PRO A 115 -15.35 19.80 -7.95
C PRO A 115 -16.78 20.29 -7.71
N VAL A 116 -17.07 21.54 -8.08
CA VAL A 116 -18.38 22.19 -7.81
C VAL A 116 -19.58 21.45 -8.39
N TRP A 117 -19.37 20.70 -9.48
CA TRP A 117 -20.41 19.90 -10.14
C TRP A 117 -20.70 18.58 -9.42
N LEU A 118 -19.84 18.15 -8.50
CA LEU A 118 -19.92 16.85 -7.85
C LEU A 118 -20.77 16.96 -6.57
N SER A 119 -22.04 16.54 -6.66
CA SER A 119 -22.98 16.60 -5.54
C SER A 119 -22.49 15.81 -4.32
N GLN A 120 -22.93 16.21 -3.12
CA GLN A 120 -22.58 15.51 -1.88
C GLN A 120 -23.06 14.04 -1.89
N GLU A 121 -24.20 13.77 -2.53
CA GLU A 121 -24.71 12.42 -2.71
C GLU A 121 -23.74 11.57 -3.55
N MET A 122 -23.28 12.10 -4.69
CA MET A 122 -22.32 11.40 -5.55
C MET A 122 -21.00 11.16 -4.82
N GLN A 123 -20.50 12.15 -4.08
CA GLN A 123 -19.30 11.98 -3.24
C GLN A 123 -19.45 10.85 -2.23
N ASN A 124 -20.59 10.78 -1.52
CA ASN A 124 -20.85 9.73 -0.54
C ASN A 124 -20.90 8.34 -1.20
N ARG A 125 -21.46 8.23 -2.42
CA ARG A 125 -21.46 6.99 -3.20
C ARG A 125 -20.07 6.58 -3.65
N LEU A 126 -19.27 7.52 -4.15
CA LEU A 126 -17.87 7.29 -4.52
C LEU A 126 -17.05 6.81 -3.31
N ILE A 127 -17.21 7.44 -2.16
CA ILE A 127 -16.52 7.03 -0.93
C ILE A 127 -16.98 5.65 -0.48
N LYS A 128 -18.29 5.35 -0.52
CA LYS A 128 -18.82 4.01 -0.21
C LYS A 128 -18.23 2.95 -1.15
N TYR A 129 -18.07 3.29 -2.43
CA TYR A 129 -17.39 2.43 -3.40
C TYR A 129 -15.92 2.20 -3.00
N LYS A 130 -15.17 3.23 -2.59
CA LYS A 130 -13.78 3.10 -2.12
C LYS A 130 -13.64 2.19 -0.90
N LEU A 131 -14.55 2.36 0.05
CA LEU A 131 -14.52 1.67 1.34
C LEU A 131 -15.00 0.22 1.26
N LYS A 132 -15.66 -0.17 0.16
CA LYS A 132 -16.07 -1.55 -0.06
C LYS A 132 -14.82 -2.42 -0.16
N ARG A 133 -14.50 -3.10 0.94
CA ARG A 133 -13.41 -4.06 1.01
C ARG A 133 -13.81 -5.32 0.26
N GLU A 134 -12.91 -5.79 -0.58
CA GLU A 134 -13.08 -7.07 -1.27
C GLU A 134 -12.33 -8.15 -0.53
N LEU A 135 -12.85 -9.36 -0.59
CA LEU A 135 -12.18 -10.53 -0.04
C LEU A 135 -11.31 -11.12 -1.14
N VAL A 136 -10.02 -11.27 -0.86
CA VAL A 136 -9.14 -12.10 -1.69
C VAL A 136 -9.48 -13.56 -1.41
N SER A 137 -9.42 -14.44 -2.41
CA SER A 137 -9.59 -15.86 -2.15
C SER A 137 -8.35 -16.42 -1.44
N PRO A 138 -8.46 -17.49 -0.62
CA PRO A 138 -7.28 -18.11 -0.01
C PRO A 138 -6.21 -18.54 -1.03
N LYS A 139 -6.65 -18.99 -2.22
CA LYS A 139 -5.77 -19.35 -3.34
C LYS A 139 -4.97 -18.14 -3.82
N ASP A 140 -5.63 -17.01 -4.02
CA ASP A 140 -4.98 -15.78 -4.48
C ASP A 140 -4.05 -15.19 -3.41
N ALA A 141 -4.49 -15.22 -2.14
CA ALA A 141 -3.68 -14.77 -1.01
C ALA A 141 -2.37 -15.55 -0.92
N LYS A 142 -2.40 -16.88 -1.15
CA LYS A 142 -1.20 -17.72 -1.21
C LYS A 142 -0.20 -17.20 -2.24
N TYR A 143 -0.64 -16.85 -3.45
CA TYR A 143 0.27 -16.38 -4.50
C TYR A 143 0.74 -14.94 -4.27
N LEU A 144 -0.12 -14.08 -3.73
CA LEU A 144 0.21 -12.68 -3.49
C LEU A 144 1.10 -12.46 -2.27
N MET A 145 1.03 -13.34 -1.26
CA MET A 145 1.65 -13.10 0.04
C MET A 145 2.49 -14.28 0.55
N GLY A 146 2.43 -15.45 -0.09
CA GLY A 146 3.10 -16.65 0.39
C GLY A 146 4.61 -16.48 0.54
N THR A 147 5.26 -15.75 -0.37
CA THR A 147 6.70 -15.44 -0.28
C THR A 147 7.01 -14.59 0.94
N LEU A 148 6.18 -13.59 1.24
CA LEU A 148 6.33 -12.74 2.41
C LEU A 148 6.07 -13.48 3.72
N PHE A 149 4.99 -14.25 3.81
CA PHE A 149 4.73 -15.09 4.99
C PHE A 149 5.85 -16.10 5.24
N THR A 150 6.34 -16.75 4.19
CA THR A 150 7.47 -17.68 4.28
C THR A 150 8.72 -16.96 4.79
N THR A 151 8.99 -15.76 4.28
CA THR A 151 10.13 -14.94 4.72
C THR A 151 10.01 -14.54 6.19
N LEU A 152 8.82 -14.10 6.63
CA LEU A 152 8.55 -13.76 8.02
C LEU A 152 8.75 -14.97 8.94
N LEU A 153 8.18 -16.12 8.58
CA LEU A 153 8.32 -17.37 9.33
C LEU A 153 9.79 -17.81 9.42
N ASN A 154 10.52 -17.77 8.31
CA ASN A 154 11.94 -18.12 8.27
C ASN A 154 12.78 -17.18 9.14
N ASN A 155 12.50 -15.86 9.11
CA ASN A 155 13.19 -14.91 9.98
C ASN A 155 12.96 -15.22 11.47
N MET A 156 11.75 -15.60 11.85
CA MET A 156 11.43 -16.00 13.23
C MET A 156 12.12 -17.32 13.61
N GLN A 157 12.07 -18.32 12.74
CA GLN A 157 12.72 -19.62 12.97
C GLN A 157 14.25 -19.47 13.07
N ASN A 158 14.86 -18.72 12.15
CA ASN A 158 16.30 -18.45 12.17
C ASN A 158 16.71 -17.77 13.47
N LYS A 159 15.88 -16.87 14.01
CA LYS A 159 16.16 -16.22 15.29
C LYS A 159 16.17 -17.19 16.48
N ILE A 160 15.28 -18.19 16.45
CA ILE A 160 15.22 -19.25 17.48
C ILE A 160 16.45 -20.15 17.38
N LEU A 161 16.85 -20.54 16.17
CA LEU A 161 17.97 -21.44 15.92
C LEU A 161 19.34 -20.77 16.13
N HIS A 162 19.45 -19.49 15.78
CA HIS A 162 20.67 -18.70 15.87
C HIS A 162 20.48 -17.57 16.87
N THR A 163 20.49 -17.91 18.15
CA THR A 163 20.30 -16.94 19.24
C THR A 163 21.34 -15.82 19.26
N THR A 164 22.52 -16.08 18.68
CA THR A 164 23.63 -15.13 18.50
C THR A 164 23.45 -14.18 17.32
N ASP A 165 22.46 -14.37 16.46
CA ASP A 165 22.15 -13.45 15.36
C ASP A 165 21.93 -12.03 15.94
N PRO A 166 22.64 -10.99 15.47
CA PRO A 166 22.46 -9.64 15.97
C PRO A 166 21.11 -9.02 15.55
N VAL A 167 20.46 -9.51 14.48
CA VAL A 167 19.21 -8.94 13.96
C VAL A 167 18.08 -9.12 14.97
N LYS A 168 17.40 -8.03 15.31
CA LYS A 168 16.26 -8.03 16.26
C LYS A 168 14.93 -7.65 15.60
N ILE A 169 14.96 -6.84 14.54
CA ILE A 169 13.76 -6.32 13.87
C ILE A 169 13.97 -6.40 12.36
N ASN A 170 12.98 -6.92 11.65
CA ASN A 170 12.85 -6.82 10.21
C ASN A 170 11.64 -5.94 9.89
N LEU A 171 11.85 -4.79 9.25
CA LEU A 171 10.79 -3.84 8.90
C LEU A 171 10.52 -3.87 7.40
N PHE A 172 9.29 -4.26 7.01
CA PHE A 172 8.85 -4.27 5.61
C PHE A 172 7.88 -3.11 5.37
N SER A 173 8.28 -2.13 4.55
CA SER A 173 7.41 -1.02 4.16
C SER A 173 6.83 -1.30 2.78
N ALA A 174 5.53 -1.57 2.73
CA ALA A 174 4.81 -1.90 1.51
C ALA A 174 3.55 -1.03 1.38
N VAL A 175 2.99 -1.00 0.18
CA VAL A 175 1.66 -0.43 -0.06
C VAL A 175 0.60 -1.39 0.45
N SER A 176 -0.64 -0.91 0.57
CA SER A 176 -1.81 -1.78 0.71
C SER A 176 -1.91 -2.69 -0.51
N LEU A 177 -1.19 -3.80 -0.46
CA LEU A 177 -1.77 -5.05 -0.90
C LEU A 177 -3.01 -5.27 -0.03
N SER A 178 -3.85 -6.15 -0.48
CA SER A 178 -4.91 -6.82 0.26
C SER A 178 -4.44 -7.54 1.55
N PHE A 179 -3.32 -7.12 2.16
CA PHE A 179 -2.58 -7.60 3.32
C PHE A 179 -3.46 -7.89 4.54
N PHE A 180 -4.52 -7.09 4.73
CA PHE A 180 -5.45 -7.20 5.85
C PHE A 180 -6.84 -7.73 5.48
N GLN A 181 -7.06 -8.16 4.23
CA GLN A 181 -8.38 -8.65 3.80
C GLN A 181 -8.68 -10.09 4.27
N HIS A 182 -7.72 -10.74 4.94
CA HIS A 182 -7.87 -12.04 5.60
C HIS A 182 -7.54 -12.04 7.10
N LEU A 183 -7.02 -10.95 7.65
CA LEU A 183 -6.82 -10.83 9.08
C LEU A 183 -8.16 -10.39 9.72
N ASN A 184 -9.15 -11.28 9.67
CA ASN A 184 -10.23 -11.25 10.64
C ASN A 184 -9.61 -11.69 11.98
N PHE A 185 -9.27 -10.70 12.81
CA PHE A 185 -9.26 -10.89 14.25
C PHE A 185 -10.66 -10.58 14.79
#